data_AF-A0A1M5DXQ6-F1
#
_entry.id   AF-A0A1M5DXQ6-F1
#
_cell.length_a   1.000
_cell.length_b   1.000
_cell.length_c   1.000
_cell.angle_alpha   90.00
_cell.angle_beta   90.00
_cell.angle_gamma   90.00
#
_symmetry.space_group_name_H-M   'P 1'
#
loop_
_entity.id
_entity.type
_entity.pdbx_description
1 polymer ?
#
loop_
_entity_poly.entity_id
_entity_poly.type
_entity_poly.pdbx_seq_one_letter_code
_entity_poly.pdbx_strand_id
1 'polypeptide(L)'
;MKPLNPYQVAAWKVVRHPFRFFLDPQVRGRENVLKAADLIRETGAGMVILANHVSALDPFFICAAMPFAPLREMGAITFLAKKQLFDKPFKRLVMEKLGAVDVRQRSALKRVIGQIRSGDVVFLFPEGRVSPDGTMGEDQGALRFFAKYTSFVALPVLIQGIYGGFRREWKPVLARRRRFHVHFGEPVWIERGCHGSLDAMDMIRRVTDAPWETPRLRRAA
;
A
#
# COMPACT_ATOMS: atom_id res chain seq x y z
N MET A 1 -13.85 -14.35 5.41
CA MET A 1 -12.80 -13.31 5.51
C MET A 1 -12.60 -12.95 6.97
N LYS A 2 -11.37 -12.74 7.44
CA LYS A 2 -11.10 -12.35 8.84
C LYS A 2 -11.41 -10.86 9.04
N PRO A 3 -11.99 -10.43 10.17
CA PRO A 3 -12.18 -9.01 10.41
C PRO A 3 -10.83 -8.30 10.53
N LEU A 4 -10.80 -7.00 10.18
CA LEU A 4 -9.69 -6.12 10.49
C LEU A 4 -9.30 -6.24 11.97
N ASN A 5 -7.99 -6.26 12.22
CA ASN A 5 -7.49 -6.26 13.58
C ASN A 5 -7.90 -4.93 14.29
N PRO A 6 -8.35 -4.96 15.57
CA PRO A 6 -8.75 -3.77 16.31
C PRO A 6 -7.68 -2.66 16.32
N TYR A 7 -6.39 -3.00 16.32
CA TYR A 7 -5.30 -2.03 16.22
C TYR A 7 -5.27 -1.33 14.84
N GLN A 8 -5.62 -2.04 13.77
CA GLN A 8 -5.71 -1.46 12.42
C GLN A 8 -6.92 -0.53 12.30
N VAL A 9 -8.06 -0.90 12.90
CA VAL A 9 -9.25 -0.03 12.97
C VAL A 9 -8.96 1.24 13.77
N ALA A 10 -8.30 1.10 14.93
CA ALA A 10 -7.90 2.25 15.73
C ALA A 10 -6.93 3.16 14.97
N ALA A 11 -5.90 2.58 14.33
CA ALA A 11 -4.95 3.32 13.50
C ALA A 11 -5.66 4.07 12.36
N TRP A 12 -6.61 3.41 11.68
CA TRP A 12 -7.41 4.04 10.63
C TRP A 12 -8.20 5.25 11.14
N LYS A 13 -8.89 5.12 12.29
CA LYS A 13 -9.66 6.23 12.88
C LYS A 13 -8.75 7.40 13.26
N VAL A 14 -7.61 7.10 13.89
CA VAL A 14 -6.64 8.11 14.33
C VAL A 14 -5.99 8.83 13.14
N VAL A 15 -5.64 8.12 12.08
CA VAL A 15 -4.96 8.71 10.91
C VAL A 15 -5.92 9.45 10.00
N ARG A 16 -7.16 8.96 9.81
CA ARG A 16 -8.08 9.49 8.78
C ARG A 16 -8.48 10.95 9.02
N HIS A 17 -8.77 11.35 10.25
CA HIS A 17 -9.21 12.73 10.50
C HIS A 17 -8.10 13.76 10.27
N PRO A 18 -6.88 13.60 10.84
CA PRO A 18 -5.74 14.44 10.50
C PRO A 18 -5.38 14.40 9.02
N PHE A 19 -5.41 13.21 8.40
CA PHE A 19 -5.15 13.03 6.98
C PHE A 19 -6.10 13.88 6.12
N ARG A 20 -7.40 13.82 6.38
CA ARG A 20 -8.40 14.62 5.65
C ARG A 20 -8.24 16.13 5.88
N PHE A 21 -7.86 16.54 7.09
CA PHE A 21 -7.77 17.95 7.43
C PHE A 21 -6.49 18.62 6.93
N PHE A 22 -5.33 17.99 7.12
CA PHE A 22 -4.03 18.60 6.82
C PHE A 22 -3.54 18.35 5.40
N LEU A 23 -3.91 17.23 4.79
CA LEU A 23 -3.34 16.80 3.51
C LEU A 23 -4.26 16.96 2.30
N ASP A 24 -5.51 17.42 2.53
CA ASP A 24 -6.53 17.64 1.50
C ASP A 24 -6.53 16.54 0.41
N PRO A 25 -6.82 15.29 0.80
CA PRO A 25 -6.51 14.14 -0.04
C PRO A 25 -7.42 14.09 -1.26
N GLN A 26 -6.81 14.19 -2.43
CA GLN A 26 -7.45 14.03 -3.73
C GLN A 26 -7.46 12.55 -4.08
N VAL A 27 -8.61 11.91 -3.90
CA VAL A 27 -8.74 10.46 -4.12
C VAL A 27 -9.50 10.19 -5.42
N ARG A 28 -8.91 9.39 -6.31
CA ARG A 28 -9.51 8.94 -7.57
C ARG A 28 -9.59 7.42 -7.65
N GLY A 29 -10.51 6.89 -8.44
CA GLY A 29 -10.66 5.43 -8.63
C GLY A 29 -11.24 4.70 -7.42
N ARG A 30 -12.00 5.38 -6.54
CA ARG A 30 -12.56 4.72 -5.34
C ARG A 30 -13.48 3.55 -5.68
N GLU A 31 -14.17 3.64 -6.80
CA GLU A 31 -14.96 2.58 -7.42
C GLU A 31 -14.14 1.31 -7.70
N ASN A 32 -12.84 1.44 -7.99
CA ASN A 32 -11.96 0.30 -8.23
C ASN A 32 -11.65 -0.49 -6.96
N VAL A 33 -11.75 0.16 -5.80
CA VAL A 33 -11.69 -0.52 -4.49
C VAL A 33 -12.92 -1.42 -4.30
N LEU A 34 -14.10 -1.00 -4.78
CA LEU A 34 -15.32 -1.82 -4.74
C LEU A 34 -15.21 -2.99 -5.71
N LYS A 35 -14.81 -2.74 -6.97
CA LYS A 35 -14.54 -3.79 -7.96
C LYS A 35 -13.55 -4.84 -7.43
N ALA A 36 -12.48 -4.39 -6.74
CA ALA A 36 -11.52 -5.30 -6.14
C ALA A 36 -12.16 -6.17 -5.04
N ALA A 37 -13.02 -5.58 -4.20
CA ALA A 37 -13.76 -6.32 -3.18
C ALA A 37 -14.71 -7.35 -3.81
N ASP A 38 -15.36 -7.02 -4.92
CA ASP A 38 -16.25 -7.91 -5.66
C ASP A 38 -15.48 -9.12 -6.21
N LEU A 39 -14.33 -8.87 -6.87
CA LEU A 39 -13.46 -9.94 -7.38
C LEU A 39 -12.96 -10.87 -6.27
N ILE A 40 -12.61 -10.34 -5.09
CA ILE A 40 -12.23 -11.16 -3.93
C ILE A 40 -13.40 -12.05 -3.50
N ARG A 41 -14.64 -11.52 -3.48
CA ARG A 41 -15.84 -12.28 -3.10
C ARG A 41 -16.16 -13.39 -4.11
N GLU A 42 -16.02 -13.11 -5.39
CA GLU A 42 -16.30 -14.06 -6.48
C GLU A 42 -15.27 -15.18 -6.54
N THR A 43 -13.99 -14.85 -6.39
CA THR A 43 -12.89 -15.80 -6.58
C THR A 43 -12.46 -16.51 -5.29
N GLY A 44 -12.78 -15.94 -4.13
CA GLY A 44 -12.28 -16.39 -2.83
C GLY A 44 -10.79 -16.15 -2.60
N ALA A 45 -10.08 -15.55 -3.55
CA ALA A 45 -8.65 -15.23 -3.44
C ALA A 45 -8.44 -13.87 -2.78
N GLY A 46 -7.26 -13.70 -2.16
CA GLY A 46 -6.87 -12.46 -1.51
C GLY A 46 -6.48 -11.36 -2.49
N MET A 47 -6.11 -10.22 -1.92
CA MET A 47 -5.71 -9.04 -2.68
C MET A 47 -4.29 -8.60 -2.33
N VAL A 48 -3.55 -8.20 -3.36
CA VAL A 48 -2.24 -7.56 -3.22
C VAL A 48 -2.36 -6.11 -3.67
N ILE A 49 -2.24 -5.18 -2.72
CA ILE A 49 -2.22 -3.75 -3.01
C ILE A 49 -0.79 -3.36 -3.37
N LEU A 50 -0.60 -2.85 -4.58
CA LEU A 50 0.69 -2.43 -5.12
C LEU A 50 0.78 -0.92 -5.06
N ALA A 51 1.76 -0.36 -4.34
CA ALA A 51 1.93 1.08 -4.29
C ALA A 51 3.39 1.50 -4.45
N ASN A 52 3.60 2.68 -5.07
CA ASN A 52 4.90 3.34 -4.98
C ASN A 52 5.13 3.83 -3.54
N HIS A 53 6.39 3.92 -3.12
CA HIS A 53 6.74 4.20 -1.74
C HIS A 53 7.52 5.51 -1.59
N VAL A 54 6.85 6.58 -1.18
CA VAL A 54 7.43 7.93 -1.01
C VAL A 54 7.52 8.37 0.45
N SER A 55 6.84 7.67 1.36
CA SER A 55 6.87 7.89 2.80
C SER A 55 6.64 6.63 3.61
N ALA A 56 7.24 6.54 4.80
CA ALA A 56 6.97 5.44 5.74
C ALA A 56 5.49 5.34 6.18
N LEU A 57 4.70 6.41 5.99
CA LEU A 57 3.28 6.45 6.35
C LEU A 57 2.33 6.11 5.20
N ASP A 58 2.84 5.86 4.00
CA ASP A 58 2.04 5.50 2.81
C ASP A 58 1.00 4.41 3.09
N PRO A 59 1.32 3.28 3.77
CA PRO A 59 0.31 2.24 3.99
C PRO A 59 -0.91 2.74 4.78
N PHE A 60 -0.70 3.64 5.75
CA PHE A 60 -1.78 4.23 6.53
C PHE A 60 -2.58 5.24 5.72
N PHE A 61 -1.91 6.04 4.88
CA PHE A 61 -2.58 6.99 4.01
C PHE A 61 -3.46 6.30 2.96
N ILE A 62 -2.99 5.20 2.36
CA ILE A 62 -3.79 4.40 1.43
C ILE A 62 -5.03 3.85 2.15
N CYS A 63 -4.86 3.22 3.32
CA CYS A 63 -6.00 2.72 4.10
C CYS A 63 -6.98 3.84 4.48
N ALA A 64 -6.47 5.02 4.85
CA ALA A 64 -7.29 6.19 5.18
C ALA A 64 -8.02 6.78 3.97
N ALA A 65 -7.51 6.59 2.75
CA ALA A 65 -8.16 7.00 1.50
C ALA A 65 -9.25 6.03 1.04
N MET A 66 -9.16 4.75 1.43
CA MET A 66 -10.17 3.73 1.14
C MET A 66 -11.48 3.96 1.92
N PRO A 67 -12.65 3.55 1.37
CA PRO A 67 -13.90 3.52 2.12
C PRO A 67 -13.86 2.47 3.23
N PHE A 68 -14.48 2.74 4.39
CA PHE A 68 -14.35 1.89 5.58
C PHE A 68 -15.05 0.53 5.44
N ALA A 69 -16.23 0.47 4.82
CA ALA A 69 -16.98 -0.77 4.67
C ALA A 69 -16.23 -1.82 3.82
N PRO A 70 -15.75 -1.50 2.60
CA PRO A 70 -14.90 -2.39 1.82
C PRO A 70 -13.62 -2.80 2.56
N LEU A 71 -12.93 -1.84 3.21
CA LEU A 71 -11.71 -2.12 3.96
C LEU A 71 -11.94 -3.16 5.08
N ARG A 72 -13.10 -3.10 5.75
CA ARG A 72 -13.47 -4.03 6.83
C ARG A 72 -13.80 -5.42 6.30
N GLU A 73 -14.35 -5.49 5.10
CA GLU A 73 -14.75 -6.73 4.46
C GLU A 73 -13.58 -7.45 3.79
N MET A 74 -12.55 -6.71 3.35
CA MET A 74 -11.40 -7.21 2.61
C MET A 74 -10.44 -8.15 3.37
N GLY A 75 -10.63 -8.38 4.68
CA GLY A 75 -9.81 -9.34 5.42
C GLY A 75 -8.77 -8.71 6.34
N ALA A 76 -7.87 -9.53 6.89
CA ALA A 76 -6.75 -9.03 7.67
C ALA A 76 -5.71 -8.37 6.73
N ILE A 77 -5.23 -7.17 7.09
CA ILE A 77 -4.20 -6.47 6.31
C ILE A 77 -2.81 -6.88 6.80
N THR A 78 -1.93 -7.23 5.88
CA THR A 78 -0.54 -7.57 6.16
C THR A 78 0.42 -6.61 5.45
N PHE A 79 1.39 -6.07 6.17
CA PHE A 79 2.40 -5.17 5.61
C PHE A 79 3.75 -5.87 5.50
N LEU A 80 4.37 -5.86 4.32
CA LEU A 80 5.73 -6.36 4.18
C LEU A 80 6.73 -5.28 4.62
N ALA A 81 7.49 -5.55 5.68
CA ALA A 81 8.40 -4.61 6.29
C ALA A 81 9.83 -5.18 6.35
N LYS A 82 10.83 -4.29 6.34
CA LYS A 82 12.23 -4.70 6.52
C LYS A 82 12.52 -5.03 7.98
N LYS A 83 13.46 -5.97 8.20
CA LYS A 83 14.02 -6.34 9.50
C LYS A 83 14.29 -5.16 10.44
N GLN A 84 14.79 -4.02 9.93
CA GLN A 84 15.15 -2.88 10.79
C GLN A 84 13.97 -2.29 11.59
N LEU A 85 12.73 -2.49 11.12
CA LEU A 85 11.53 -2.08 11.85
C LEU A 85 11.22 -2.98 13.06
N PHE A 86 11.88 -4.14 13.15
CA PHE A 86 11.72 -5.13 14.21
C PHE A 86 12.93 -5.22 15.16
N ASP A 87 13.94 -4.37 15.01
CA ASP A 87 15.17 -4.43 15.82
C ASP A 87 14.97 -4.00 17.28
N LYS A 88 13.99 -3.13 17.56
CA LYS A 88 13.68 -2.67 18.92
C LYS A 88 12.40 -3.34 19.44
N PRO A 89 12.37 -3.85 20.70
CA PRO A 89 11.21 -4.57 21.25
C PRO A 89 9.89 -3.80 21.13
N PHE A 90 9.89 -2.51 21.47
CA PHE A 90 8.70 -1.67 21.35
C PHE A 90 8.24 -1.50 19.88
N LYS A 91 9.19 -1.24 18.96
CA LYS A 91 8.86 -1.10 17.53
C LYS A 91 8.32 -2.41 16.96
N ARG A 92 8.97 -3.53 17.29
CA ARG A 92 8.53 -4.89 16.92
C ARG A 92 7.08 -5.12 17.36
N LEU A 93 6.76 -4.88 18.63
CA LEU A 93 5.41 -5.08 19.16
C LEU A 93 4.38 -4.25 18.39
N VAL A 94 4.68 -2.99 18.09
CA VAL A 94 3.79 -2.12 17.31
C VAL A 94 3.61 -2.64 15.89
N MET A 95 4.71 -3.01 15.20
CA MET A 95 4.68 -3.55 13.84
C MET A 95 3.87 -4.85 13.76
N GLU A 96 4.09 -5.78 14.68
CA GLU A 96 3.37 -7.05 14.75
C GLU A 96 1.87 -6.83 15.03
N LYS A 97 1.52 -5.93 15.95
CA LYS A 97 0.12 -5.56 16.23
C LYS A 97 -0.58 -4.91 15.03
N LEU A 98 0.16 -4.22 14.17
CA LEU A 98 -0.36 -3.62 12.94
C LEU A 98 -0.40 -4.61 11.77
N GLY A 99 0.06 -5.86 11.95
CA GLY A 99 0.07 -6.89 10.92
C GLY A 99 1.29 -6.86 10.00
N ALA A 100 2.37 -6.18 10.39
CA ALA A 100 3.59 -6.18 9.60
C ALA A 100 4.42 -7.46 9.82
N VAL A 101 5.05 -7.95 8.75
CA VAL A 101 5.91 -9.13 8.75
C VAL A 101 7.27 -8.84 8.13
N ASP A 102 8.32 -9.47 8.67
CA ASP A 102 9.68 -9.34 8.12
C ASP A 102 9.84 -10.22 6.88
N VAL A 103 9.91 -9.59 5.71
CA VAL A 103 9.97 -10.27 4.41
C VAL A 103 11.21 -11.16 4.24
N ARG A 104 12.28 -10.95 5.04
CA ARG A 104 13.50 -11.78 4.98
C ARG A 104 13.32 -13.16 5.61
N GLN A 105 12.26 -13.35 6.39
CA GLN A 105 11.97 -14.63 7.02
C GLN A 105 11.16 -15.52 6.07
N ARG A 106 11.69 -16.71 5.75
CA ARG A 106 10.97 -17.69 4.90
C ARG A 106 9.60 -18.07 5.47
N SER A 107 9.48 -18.14 6.80
CA SER A 107 8.21 -18.36 7.50
C SER A 107 7.19 -17.26 7.25
N ALA A 108 7.64 -15.99 7.20
CA ALA A 108 6.78 -14.86 6.86
C ALA A 108 6.26 -14.95 5.43
N LEU A 109 7.10 -15.30 4.46
CA LEU A 109 6.66 -15.47 3.06
C LEU A 109 5.62 -16.58 2.92
N LYS A 110 5.82 -17.73 3.58
CA LYS A 110 4.82 -18.82 3.62
C LYS A 110 3.50 -18.36 4.22
N ARG A 111 3.57 -17.58 5.31
CA ARG A 111 2.39 -16.98 5.96
C ARG A 111 1.65 -16.04 5.02
N VAL A 112 2.37 -15.15 4.34
CA VAL A 112 1.79 -14.19 3.38
C VAL A 112 1.10 -14.92 2.24
N ILE A 113 1.72 -15.97 1.66
CA ILE A 113 1.08 -16.80 0.64
C ILE A 113 -0.20 -17.46 1.18
N GLY A 114 -0.16 -17.99 2.41
CA GLY A 114 -1.34 -18.56 3.06
C GLY A 114 -2.46 -17.53 3.29
N GLN A 115 -2.12 -16.30 3.66
CA GLN A 115 -3.06 -15.19 3.82
C GLN A 115 -3.71 -14.82 2.49
N ILE A 116 -2.93 -14.67 1.42
CA ILE A 116 -3.47 -14.40 0.08
C ILE A 116 -4.43 -15.53 -0.33
N ARG A 117 -4.08 -16.80 -0.12
CA ARG A 117 -4.99 -17.93 -0.40
C ARG A 117 -6.26 -17.94 0.46
N SER A 118 -6.25 -17.27 1.59
CA SER A 118 -7.38 -17.22 2.54
C SER A 118 -8.29 -16.00 2.33
N GLY A 119 -8.06 -15.22 1.27
CA GLY A 119 -8.84 -14.00 1.00
C GLY A 119 -8.39 -12.77 1.80
N ASP A 120 -7.20 -12.79 2.41
CA ASP A 120 -6.66 -11.64 3.17
C ASP A 120 -5.92 -10.64 2.24
N VAL A 121 -5.65 -9.43 2.76
CA VAL A 121 -4.97 -8.35 2.01
C VAL A 121 -3.50 -8.27 2.35
N VAL A 122 -2.67 -8.06 1.34
CA VAL A 122 -1.24 -7.81 1.49
C VAL A 122 -0.88 -6.48 0.84
N PHE A 123 -0.22 -5.59 1.59
CA PHE A 123 0.43 -4.41 1.03
C PHE A 123 1.82 -4.75 0.55
N LEU A 124 2.09 -4.40 -0.69
CA LEU A 124 3.37 -4.59 -1.34
C LEU A 124 3.85 -3.27 -1.95
N PHE A 125 5.03 -2.84 -1.54
CA PHE A 125 5.77 -1.75 -2.16
C PHE A 125 6.84 -2.37 -3.07
N PRO A 126 6.66 -2.38 -4.40
CA PRO A 126 7.53 -3.15 -5.30
C PRO A 126 8.99 -2.71 -5.27
N GLU A 127 9.24 -1.43 -4.95
CA GLU A 127 10.57 -0.83 -4.79
C GLU A 127 11.37 -1.42 -3.61
N GLY A 128 10.67 -2.01 -2.64
CA GLY A 128 11.26 -2.59 -1.43
C GLY A 128 11.92 -1.58 -0.49
N ARG A 129 11.86 -0.27 -0.76
CA ARG A 129 12.35 0.81 0.10
C ARG A 129 11.54 2.09 -0.12
N VAL A 130 11.55 2.98 0.87
CA VAL A 130 11.05 4.35 0.66
C VAL A 130 11.99 5.06 -0.31
N SER A 131 11.41 5.74 -1.29
CA SER A 131 12.12 6.52 -2.29
C SER A 131 12.95 7.63 -1.62
N PRO A 132 14.25 7.75 -1.95
CA PRO A 132 15.17 8.69 -1.32
C PRO A 132 15.10 10.10 -1.90
N ASP A 133 14.44 10.29 -3.05
CA ASP A 133 14.28 11.54 -3.83
C ASP A 133 12.82 11.81 -4.25
N GLY A 134 11.93 10.85 -4.04
CA GLY A 134 10.50 10.92 -4.30
C GLY A 134 10.12 10.38 -5.66
N THR A 135 11.10 10.00 -6.49
CA THR A 135 10.86 9.34 -7.77
C THR A 135 10.46 7.88 -7.57
N MET A 136 9.72 7.33 -8.53
CA MET A 136 9.40 5.90 -8.54
C MET A 136 10.64 5.08 -8.86
N GLY A 137 10.96 4.12 -8.00
CA GLY A 137 12.01 3.14 -8.24
C GLY A 137 11.61 2.01 -9.19
N GLU A 138 12.38 0.92 -9.11
CA GLU A 138 12.26 -0.26 -9.95
C GLU A 138 11.53 -1.40 -9.23
N ASP A 139 10.80 -2.22 -9.99
CA ASP A 139 10.15 -3.42 -9.46
C ASP A 139 11.18 -4.49 -9.07
N GLN A 140 11.24 -4.82 -7.78
CA GLN A 140 12.13 -5.86 -7.24
C GLN A 140 11.60 -7.29 -7.45
N GLY A 141 10.43 -7.47 -8.09
CA GLY A 141 9.89 -8.76 -8.49
C GLY A 141 9.13 -9.52 -7.41
N ALA A 142 8.75 -8.86 -6.31
CA ALA A 142 7.94 -9.45 -5.26
C ALA A 142 6.55 -9.89 -5.77
N LEU A 143 5.97 -9.13 -6.71
CA LEU A 143 4.70 -9.50 -7.34
C LEU A 143 4.83 -10.82 -8.12
N ARG A 144 5.87 -10.93 -8.96
CA ARG A 144 6.20 -12.17 -9.70
C ARG A 144 6.37 -13.35 -8.76
N PHE A 145 7.03 -13.13 -7.61
CA PHE A 145 7.19 -14.17 -6.60
C PHE A 145 5.83 -14.67 -6.08
N PHE A 146 4.91 -13.80 -5.68
CA PHE A 146 3.59 -14.25 -5.20
C PHE A 146 2.77 -14.92 -6.31
N ALA A 147 2.83 -14.40 -7.54
CA ALA A 147 2.14 -14.96 -8.71
C ALA A 147 2.58 -16.39 -9.05
N LYS A 148 3.81 -16.80 -8.69
CA LYS A 148 4.25 -18.20 -8.84
C LYS A 148 3.47 -19.17 -7.95
N TYR A 149 2.98 -18.72 -6.79
CA TYR A 149 2.45 -19.61 -5.75
C TYR A 149 0.96 -19.47 -5.50
N THR A 150 0.34 -18.36 -5.89
CA THR A 150 -1.08 -18.10 -5.61
C THR A 150 -1.68 -17.19 -6.67
N SER A 151 -2.98 -17.36 -6.91
CA SER A 151 -3.80 -16.38 -7.62
C SER A 151 -4.27 -15.30 -6.64
N PHE A 152 -4.50 -14.09 -7.12
CA PHE A 152 -4.97 -12.95 -6.32
C PHE A 152 -5.43 -11.79 -7.19
N VAL A 153 -6.17 -10.87 -6.58
CA VAL A 153 -6.49 -9.57 -7.16
C VAL A 153 -5.34 -8.60 -6.90
N ALA A 154 -4.72 -8.05 -7.94
CA ALA A 154 -3.77 -6.96 -7.80
C ALA A 154 -4.51 -5.61 -7.88
N LEU A 155 -4.33 -4.75 -6.89
CA LEU A 155 -4.87 -3.39 -6.88
C LEU A 155 -3.71 -2.37 -6.95
N PRO A 156 -3.41 -1.81 -8.12
CA PRO A 156 -2.41 -0.76 -8.26
C PRO A 156 -2.86 0.54 -7.60
N VAL A 157 -1.96 1.21 -6.90
CA VAL A 157 -2.22 2.46 -6.19
C VAL A 157 -1.05 3.41 -6.42
N LEU A 158 -1.38 4.60 -6.90
CA LEU A 158 -0.43 5.68 -7.08
C LEU A 158 -0.57 6.69 -5.94
N ILE A 159 0.56 7.06 -5.34
CA ILE A 159 0.68 8.10 -4.31
C ILE A 159 1.57 9.23 -4.79
N GLN A 160 1.09 10.46 -4.64
CA GLN A 160 1.78 11.69 -5.04
C GLN A 160 1.55 12.83 -4.03
N GLY A 161 2.44 13.83 -4.06
CA GLY A 161 2.23 15.12 -3.39
C GLY A 161 2.79 15.25 -1.96
N ILE A 162 3.35 14.19 -1.39
CA ILE A 162 4.17 14.24 -0.17
C ILE A 162 5.41 13.38 -0.37
N TYR A 163 6.58 13.99 -0.29
CA TYR A 163 7.85 13.30 -0.43
C TYR A 163 8.67 13.39 0.88
N GLY A 164 9.25 12.27 1.31
CA GLY A 164 10.01 12.18 2.56
C GLY A 164 9.14 12.30 3.83
N GLY A 165 7.81 12.33 3.67
CA GLY A 165 6.83 12.42 4.75
C GLY A 165 6.94 13.68 5.61
N PHE A 166 6.38 13.60 6.82
CA PHE A 166 6.46 14.66 7.82
C PHE A 166 7.91 15.03 8.23
N ARG A 167 8.92 14.19 7.96
CA ARG A 167 10.32 14.53 8.28
C ARG A 167 10.84 15.71 7.46
N ARG A 168 10.46 15.82 6.19
CA ARG A 168 10.91 16.90 5.30
C ARG A 168 9.84 17.95 5.03
N GLU A 169 8.55 17.56 5.08
CA GLU A 169 7.47 18.42 4.62
C GLU A 169 6.44 18.82 5.70
N TRP A 170 6.75 18.67 7.01
CA TRP A 170 5.78 18.99 8.07
C TRP A 170 5.27 20.43 8.06
N LYS A 171 6.11 21.44 7.78
CA LYS A 171 5.68 22.85 7.73
C LYS A 171 4.66 23.10 6.61
N PRO A 172 4.91 22.72 5.33
CA PRO A 172 3.91 22.80 4.27
C PRO A 172 2.63 21.99 4.55
N VAL A 173 2.76 20.80 5.15
CA VAL A 173 1.63 19.94 5.51
C VAL A 173 0.74 20.61 6.57
N LEU A 174 1.33 21.15 7.64
CA LEU A 174 0.57 21.83 8.69
C LEU A 174 -0.09 23.10 8.17
N ALA A 175 0.58 23.80 7.25
CA ALA A 175 0.03 24.97 6.57
C ALA A 175 -1.02 24.64 5.49
N ARG A 176 -1.35 23.36 5.27
CA ARG A 176 -2.33 22.89 4.25
C ARG A 176 -1.97 23.33 2.83
N ARG A 177 -0.66 23.47 2.54
CA ARG A 177 -0.12 23.89 1.24
C ARG A 177 0.37 22.71 0.40
N ARG A 178 -0.07 21.49 0.74
CA ARG A 178 0.22 20.26 0.02
C ARG A 178 -1.09 19.54 -0.24
N ARG A 179 -1.22 19.04 -1.47
CA ARG A 179 -2.31 18.16 -1.86
C ARG A 179 -1.73 16.77 -1.95
N PHE A 180 -2.35 15.83 -1.26
CA PHE A 180 -1.96 14.43 -1.31
C PHE A 180 -2.87 13.70 -2.28
N HIS A 181 -2.29 13.03 -3.26
CA HIS A 181 -3.03 12.34 -4.29
C HIS A 181 -2.94 10.83 -4.04
N VAL A 182 -4.09 10.17 -4.04
CA VAL A 182 -4.19 8.70 -3.99
C VAL A 182 -5.10 8.25 -5.11
N HIS A 183 -4.53 7.60 -6.11
CA HIS A 183 -5.30 7.08 -7.24
C HIS A 183 -5.28 5.57 -7.18
N PHE A 184 -6.47 4.96 -7.22
CA PHE A 184 -6.64 3.51 -7.28
C PHE A 184 -6.87 3.11 -8.74
N GLY A 185 -5.96 2.31 -9.30
CA GLY A 185 -6.07 1.76 -10.64
C GLY A 185 -7.13 0.68 -10.75
N GLU A 186 -7.43 0.26 -11.98
CA GLU A 186 -8.29 -0.90 -12.22
C GLU A 186 -7.69 -2.15 -11.56
N PRO A 187 -8.49 -2.95 -10.83
CA PRO A 187 -8.00 -4.19 -10.25
C PRO A 187 -7.76 -5.22 -11.35
N VAL A 188 -6.70 -6.00 -11.20
CA VAL A 188 -6.29 -7.01 -12.18
C VAL A 188 -6.27 -8.38 -11.53
N TRP A 189 -6.98 -9.34 -12.11
CA TRP A 189 -6.86 -10.74 -11.70
C TRP A 189 -5.52 -11.30 -12.15
N ILE A 190 -4.75 -11.83 -11.19
CA ILE A 190 -3.47 -12.51 -11.44
C ILE A 190 -3.67 -13.98 -11.15
N GLU A 191 -3.57 -14.80 -12.20
CA GLU A 191 -3.64 -16.24 -12.06
C GLU A 191 -2.30 -16.84 -11.65
N ARG A 192 -2.35 -17.86 -10.77
CA ARG A 192 -1.17 -18.60 -10.35
C ARG A 192 -0.43 -19.17 -11.56
N GLY A 193 0.84 -18.83 -11.68
CA GLY A 193 1.71 -19.26 -12.77
C GLY A 193 1.93 -18.18 -13.83
N CYS A 194 1.07 -17.16 -13.92
CA CYS A 194 1.22 -16.03 -14.85
C CYS A 194 2.19 -14.97 -14.31
N HIS A 195 3.47 -15.29 -14.22
CA HIS A 195 4.48 -14.45 -13.55
C HIS A 195 5.54 -13.83 -14.47
N GLY A 196 5.66 -14.30 -15.72
CA GLY A 196 6.77 -13.93 -16.61
C GLY A 196 6.78 -12.46 -17.05
N SER A 197 5.62 -11.87 -17.24
CA SER A 197 5.44 -10.51 -17.78
C SER A 197 4.99 -9.47 -16.74
N LEU A 198 4.86 -9.85 -15.47
CA LEU A 198 4.36 -8.92 -14.44
C LEU A 198 5.45 -7.92 -14.05
N ASP A 199 5.14 -6.64 -14.21
CA ASP A 199 5.88 -5.50 -13.66
C ASP A 199 4.93 -4.68 -12.79
N ALA A 200 5.15 -4.73 -11.47
CA ALA A 200 4.29 -4.05 -10.52
C ALA A 200 4.42 -2.52 -10.60
N MET A 201 5.60 -1.99 -10.92
CA MET A 201 5.81 -0.55 -11.06
C MET A 201 5.18 -0.03 -12.35
N ASP A 202 5.23 -0.79 -13.43
CA ASP A 202 4.51 -0.47 -14.67
C ASP A 202 2.99 -0.41 -14.44
N MET A 203 2.43 -1.40 -13.71
CA MET A 203 1.02 -1.37 -13.32
C MET A 203 0.66 -0.09 -12.53
N ILE A 204 1.54 0.37 -11.64
CA ILE A 204 1.34 1.62 -10.87
C ILE A 204 1.47 2.86 -11.76
N ARG A 205 2.42 2.90 -12.70
CA ARG A 205 2.61 4.03 -13.64
C ARG A 205 1.38 4.24 -14.52
N ARG A 206 0.71 3.16 -14.92
CA ARG A 206 -0.52 3.19 -15.75
C ARG A 206 -1.78 3.66 -15.02
N VAL A 207 -1.73 3.87 -13.69
CA VAL A 207 -2.90 4.34 -12.90
C VAL A 207 -3.31 5.78 -13.26
N THR A 208 -2.48 6.53 -13.97
CA THR A 208 -2.73 7.92 -14.34
C THR A 208 -2.45 8.17 -15.82
N ASP A 209 -3.37 8.87 -16.50
CA ASP A 209 -3.14 9.45 -17.83
C ASP A 209 -2.29 10.74 -17.78
N ALA A 210 -2.13 11.33 -16.60
CA ALA A 210 -1.29 12.51 -16.39
C ALA A 210 0.14 12.06 -16.02
N PRO A 211 1.19 12.66 -16.61
CA PRO A 211 2.56 12.30 -16.29
C PRO A 211 2.85 12.50 -14.81
N TRP A 212 3.66 11.59 -14.25
CA TRP A 212 4.20 11.74 -12.90
C TRP A 212 4.78 13.15 -12.73
N GLU A 213 4.14 13.99 -11.92
CA GLU A 213 4.75 15.27 -11.54
C GLU A 213 5.88 14.98 -10.56
N THR A 214 7.11 14.93 -11.08
CA THR A 214 8.31 14.89 -10.25
C THR A 214 8.21 16.01 -9.23
N PRO A 215 8.37 15.73 -7.92
CA PRO A 215 8.37 16.77 -6.91
C PRO A 215 9.34 17.86 -7.36
N ARG A 216 8.85 19.07 -7.61
CA ARG A 216 9.74 20.22 -7.82
C ARG A 216 10.47 20.39 -6.51
N LEU A 217 11.70 19.88 -6.43
CA LEU A 217 12.64 20.26 -5.39
C LEU A 217 12.74 21.77 -5.50
N ARG A 218 11.98 22.51 -4.69
CA ARG A 218 12.29 23.91 -4.45
C ARG A 218 13.69 23.86 -3.88
N ARG A 219 14.69 24.17 -4.70
CA ARG A 219 16.04 24.51 -4.25
C ARG A 219 15.80 25.47 -3.09
N ALA A 220 16.20 25.06 -1.89
CA ALA A 220 16.27 25.99 -0.78
C ALA A 220 17.19 27.12 -1.27
N ALA A 221 16.59 28.28 -1.50
CA ALA A 221 17.31 29.53 -1.56
C ALA A 221 17.66 29.94 -0.13
#